data_AF-K7GCZ5-F1
#
_entry.id   AF-K7GCZ5-F1
#
_cell.length_a   1.000
_cell.length_b   1.000
_cell.length_c   1.000
_cell.angle_alpha   90.00
_cell.angle_beta   90.00
_cell.angle_gamma   90.00
#
_symmetry.space_group_name_H-M   'P 1'
#
loop_
_entity.id
_entity.type
_entity.pdbx_description
1 polymer ?
#
loop_
_entity_poly.entity_id
_entity_poly.type
_entity_poly.pdbx_seq_one_letter_code
_entity_poly.pdbx_strand_id
1 'polypeptide(L)'
;MLVDEEATQMIRHHFMPQTLETFNYASYHTLEEIYEFMDLLIEANPNLVSKIQIGNTYEGRPIYVLKFSTGGTKRPAIWLDTGIHSREWITQASGVLFAKKILDGYGQDPSLTSILDKLDIFLEIVTNPDGFAFTHTKVCLLITVRASALGFQAWV
;
A
#
# COMPACT_ATOMS: atom_id res chain seq x y z
N MET A 1 -19.03 17.01 -2.17
CA MET A 1 -19.29 15.61 -2.61
C MET A 1 -18.72 14.69 -1.55
N LEU A 2 -19.23 13.48 -1.34
CA LEU A 2 -18.78 12.57 -0.25
C LEU A 2 -17.24 12.46 -0.15
N VAL A 3 -16.54 12.46 -1.28
CA VAL A 3 -15.07 12.41 -1.33
C VAL A 3 -14.40 13.66 -0.73
N ASP A 4 -15.02 14.84 -0.83
CA ASP A 4 -14.53 16.08 -0.21
C ASP A 4 -14.72 16.04 1.33
N GLU A 5 -15.78 15.39 1.81
CA GLU A 5 -16.02 15.17 3.24
C GLU A 5 -14.99 14.20 3.81
N GLU A 6 -14.72 13.09 3.12
CA GLU A 6 -13.67 12.13 3.47
C GLU A 6 -12.28 12.77 3.47
N ALA A 7 -11.95 13.58 2.45
CA ALA A 7 -10.69 14.34 2.40
C ALA A 7 -10.56 15.32 3.59
N THR A 8 -11.66 15.94 3.99
CA THR A 8 -11.69 16.84 5.16
C THR A 8 -11.54 16.07 6.47
N GLN A 9 -12.08 14.85 6.56
CA GLN A 9 -11.91 13.96 7.70
C GLN A 9 -10.46 13.49 7.85
N MET A 10 -9.78 13.16 6.73
CA MET A 10 -8.35 12.84 6.74
C MET A 10 -7.50 13.99 7.29
N ILE A 11 -7.72 15.23 6.82
CA ILE A 11 -6.97 16.41 7.29
C ILE A 11 -7.17 16.63 8.80
N ARG A 12 -8.33 16.27 9.35
CA ARG A 12 -8.65 16.39 10.78
C ARG A 12 -8.06 15.26 11.64
N HIS A 13 -7.79 14.11 11.07
CA HIS A 13 -7.26 12.91 11.74
C HIS A 13 -5.79 12.66 11.39
N HIS A 14 -4.95 13.70 11.43
CA HIS A 14 -3.50 13.50 11.37
C HIS A 14 -3.00 12.92 12.69
N PHE A 15 -3.18 11.61 12.86
CA PHE A 15 -2.67 10.85 13.98
C PHE A 15 -1.75 9.79 13.42
N MET A 16 -0.44 10.03 13.54
CA MET A 16 0.55 9.03 13.13
C MET A 16 0.33 7.77 13.96
N PRO A 17 0.08 6.61 13.32
CA PRO A 17 -0.20 5.38 14.02
C PRO A 17 1.05 4.96 14.81
N GLN A 18 0.90 4.73 16.12
CA GLN A 18 2.01 4.28 16.94
C GLN A 18 2.17 2.75 16.91
N THR A 19 1.09 2.01 16.61
CA THR A 19 1.09 0.55 16.55
C THR A 19 0.09 0.04 15.51
N LEU A 20 0.27 -1.20 15.05
CA LEU A 20 -0.67 -1.84 14.11
C LEU A 20 -2.08 -2.04 14.70
N GLU A 21 -2.22 -2.13 16.02
CA GLU A 21 -3.50 -2.31 16.71
C GLU A 21 -4.29 -0.99 16.83
N THR A 22 -3.57 0.14 16.87
CA THR A 22 -4.17 1.48 16.95
C THR A 22 -4.37 2.12 15.57
N PHE A 23 -3.86 1.49 14.52
CA PHE A 23 -4.06 1.92 13.14
C PHE A 23 -5.55 1.84 12.76
N ASN A 24 -6.10 2.93 12.20
CA ASN A 24 -7.52 2.99 11.85
C ASN A 24 -7.80 2.46 10.43
N TYR A 25 -7.99 1.15 10.30
CA TYR A 25 -8.30 0.51 9.00
C TYR A 25 -9.63 0.94 8.34
N ALA A 26 -10.47 1.72 9.02
CA ALA A 26 -11.73 2.23 8.49
C ALA A 26 -11.62 3.65 7.91
N SER A 27 -10.46 4.29 8.01
CA SER A 27 -10.19 5.62 7.42
C SER A 27 -9.28 5.54 6.20
N TYR A 28 -9.32 6.59 5.38
CA TYR A 28 -8.29 6.83 4.37
C TYR A 28 -7.05 7.45 5.01
N HIS A 29 -5.89 7.13 4.46
CA HIS A 29 -4.59 7.51 5.01
C HIS A 29 -3.74 8.23 3.99
N THR A 30 -2.89 9.13 4.47
CA THR A 30 -1.86 9.80 3.67
C THR A 30 -0.79 8.83 3.19
N LEU A 31 0.01 9.25 2.21
CA LEU A 31 1.11 8.43 1.69
C LEU A 31 2.11 8.10 2.80
N GLU A 32 2.42 9.10 3.63
CA GLU A 32 3.35 9.01 4.75
C GLU A 32 2.86 8.01 5.79
N GLU A 33 1.58 8.08 6.18
CA GLU A 33 0.97 7.12 7.13
C GLU A 33 0.97 5.68 6.58
N ILE A 34 0.76 5.50 5.28
CA ILE A 34 0.85 4.17 4.64
C ILE A 34 2.30 3.66 4.66
N TYR A 35 3.29 4.51 4.43
CA TYR A 35 4.70 4.11 4.49
C TYR A 35 5.14 3.75 5.92
N GLU A 36 4.70 4.51 6.91
CA GLU A 36 4.92 4.17 8.33
C GLU A 36 4.21 2.87 8.71
N PHE A 37 2.99 2.65 8.23
CA PHE A 37 2.28 1.38 8.39
C PHE A 37 3.07 0.19 7.82
N MET A 38 3.71 0.35 6.65
CA MET A 38 4.58 -0.69 6.10
C MET A 38 5.77 -1.00 7.03
N ASP A 39 6.36 0.03 7.65
CA ASP A 39 7.45 -0.17 8.60
C ASP A 39 6.99 -0.87 9.88
N LEU A 40 5.82 -0.51 10.42
CA LEU A 40 5.21 -1.20 11.55
C LEU A 40 4.93 -2.68 11.26
N LEU A 41 4.55 -3.04 10.03
CA LEU A 41 4.35 -4.45 9.65
C LEU A 41 5.66 -5.25 9.67
N ILE A 42 6.76 -4.65 9.22
CA ILE A 42 8.08 -5.29 9.24
C ILE A 42 8.54 -5.45 10.68
N GLU A 43 8.39 -4.43 11.52
CA GLU A 43 8.76 -4.49 12.93
C GLU A 43 7.97 -5.57 13.69
N ALA A 44 6.69 -5.75 13.35
CA ALA A 44 5.85 -6.77 13.97
C ALA A 44 6.27 -8.20 13.60
N ASN A 45 6.73 -8.45 12.36
CA ASN A 45 7.23 -9.76 11.96
C ASN A 45 8.30 -9.69 10.87
N PRO A 46 9.57 -9.43 11.25
CA PRO A 46 10.66 -9.23 10.29
C PRO A 46 11.08 -10.53 9.57
N ASN A 47 10.64 -11.69 10.07
CA ASN A 47 10.93 -12.98 9.45
C ASN A 47 9.96 -13.31 8.31
N LEU A 48 8.76 -12.71 8.33
CA LEU A 48 7.71 -12.95 7.33
C LEU A 48 7.61 -11.81 6.32
N VAL A 49 7.74 -10.57 6.78
CA VAL A 49 7.48 -9.36 5.99
C VAL A 49 8.78 -8.61 5.74
N SER A 50 8.98 -8.19 4.49
CA SER A 50 10.07 -7.30 4.10
C SER A 50 9.58 -6.23 3.13
N LYS A 51 10.19 -5.05 3.17
CA LYS A 51 9.89 -3.95 2.23
C LYS A 51 10.98 -3.85 1.19
N ILE A 52 10.58 -3.85 -0.08
CA ILE A 52 11.47 -3.77 -1.24
C ILE A 52 11.17 -2.46 -1.96
N GLN A 53 12.19 -1.66 -2.19
CA GLN A 53 12.09 -0.53 -3.10
C GLN A 53 12.33 -1.01 -4.53
N ILE A 54 11.32 -0.89 -5.39
CA ILE A 54 11.39 -1.34 -6.80
C ILE A 54 11.78 -0.22 -7.76
N GLY A 55 11.74 1.03 -7.30
CA GLY A 55 12.12 2.19 -8.09
C GLY A 55 11.75 3.50 -7.41
N ASN A 56 11.73 4.57 -8.20
CA ASN A 56 11.29 5.89 -7.81
C ASN A 56 10.28 6.42 -8.82
N THR A 57 9.33 7.22 -8.33
CA THR A 57 8.37 7.95 -9.15
C THR A 57 9.03 9.11 -9.89
N TYR A 58 8.26 9.81 -10.73
CA TYR A 58 8.75 10.98 -11.45
C TYR A 58 9.18 12.12 -10.52
N GLU A 59 8.45 12.36 -9.44
CA GLU A 59 8.82 13.34 -8.41
C GLU A 59 9.85 12.80 -7.40
N GLY A 60 10.41 11.62 -7.65
CA GLY A 60 11.49 11.02 -6.87
C GLY A 60 11.05 10.25 -5.63
N ARG A 61 9.75 10.03 -5.41
CA ARG A 61 9.25 9.26 -4.27
C ARG A 61 9.58 7.77 -4.45
N PRO A 62 9.99 7.05 -3.40
CA PRO A 62 10.27 5.63 -3.51
C PRO A 62 8.98 4.85 -3.81
N ILE A 63 9.07 3.81 -4.64
CA ILE A 63 7.96 2.87 -4.86
C ILE A 63 8.27 1.60 -4.07
N TYR A 64 7.40 1.26 -3.12
CA TYR A 64 7.60 0.16 -2.19
C TYR A 64 6.64 -1.00 -2.45
N VAL A 65 7.17 -2.21 -2.30
CA VAL A 65 6.42 -3.46 -2.34
C VAL A 65 6.69 -4.22 -1.05
N LEU A 66 5.62 -4.69 -0.40
CA LEU A 66 5.72 -5.62 0.71
C LEU A 66 5.86 -7.03 0.16
N LYS A 67 6.88 -7.75 0.59
CA LYS A 67 7.07 -9.16 0.33
C LYS A 67 6.74 -9.96 1.59
N PHE A 68 5.75 -10.84 1.49
CA PHE A 68 5.42 -11.86 2.48
C PHE A 68 6.00 -13.18 2.03
N SER A 69 6.92 -13.76 2.81
CA SER A 69 7.60 -14.99 2.46
C SER A 69 8.08 -15.73 3.69
N THR A 70 8.00 -17.05 3.65
CA THR A 70 8.52 -17.95 4.69
C THR A 70 9.92 -18.47 4.37
N GLY A 71 10.60 -17.86 3.40
CA GLY A 71 11.95 -18.21 2.95
C GLY A 71 11.96 -19.07 1.67
N GLY A 72 13.03 -19.84 1.48
CA GLY A 72 13.23 -20.66 0.28
C GLY A 72 13.72 -19.88 -0.95
N THR A 73 14.08 -20.61 -2.02
CA THR A 73 14.66 -20.02 -3.24
C THR A 73 13.78 -20.29 -4.46
N LYS A 74 13.56 -19.26 -5.30
CA LYS A 74 12.80 -19.35 -6.56
C LYS A 74 11.39 -19.93 -6.38
N ARG A 75 10.70 -19.49 -5.34
CA ARG A 75 9.31 -19.89 -5.09
C ARG A 75 8.38 -19.17 -6.07
N PRO A 76 7.29 -19.81 -6.50
CA PRO A 76 6.25 -19.12 -7.25
C PRO A 76 5.70 -17.97 -6.41
N ALA A 77 5.25 -16.91 -7.08
CA ALA A 77 4.86 -15.67 -6.43
C ALA A 77 3.51 -15.18 -6.94
N ILE A 78 2.72 -14.57 -6.06
CA ILE A 78 1.51 -13.83 -6.38
C ILE A 78 1.85 -12.34 -6.30
N TRP A 79 1.50 -11.58 -7.33
CA TRP A 79 1.61 -10.13 -7.34
C TRP A 79 0.23 -9.50 -7.17
N LEU A 80 0.12 -8.56 -6.23
CA LEU A 80 -1.06 -7.76 -5.96
C LEU A 80 -0.66 -6.30 -5.95
N ASP A 81 -1.31 -5.48 -6.76
CA ASP A 81 -1.15 -4.03 -6.77
C ASP A 81 -2.48 -3.32 -6.49
N THR A 82 -2.39 -2.18 -5.81
CA THR A 82 -3.52 -1.31 -5.52
C THR A 82 -3.15 0.16 -5.77
N GLY A 83 -4.16 0.99 -6.04
CA GLY A 83 -3.94 2.43 -6.21
C GLY A 83 -3.20 2.82 -7.49
N ILE A 84 -3.32 2.03 -8.56
CA ILE A 84 -2.86 2.42 -9.89
C ILE A 84 -3.53 3.71 -10.36
N HIS A 85 -4.84 3.85 -10.08
CA HIS A 85 -5.56 5.11 -10.16
C HIS A 85 -5.62 5.77 -8.79
N SER A 86 -4.98 6.93 -8.66
CA SER A 86 -4.78 7.60 -7.37
C SER A 86 -6.07 8.02 -6.65
N ARG A 87 -7.17 8.20 -7.38
CA ARG A 87 -8.49 8.57 -6.83
C ARG A 87 -9.29 7.40 -6.23
N GLU A 88 -8.88 6.16 -6.48
CA GLU A 88 -9.62 4.97 -6.05
C GLU A 88 -9.22 4.58 -4.63
N TRP A 89 -9.35 5.51 -3.67
CA TRP A 89 -8.83 5.41 -2.29
C TRP A 89 -9.22 4.12 -1.56
N ILE A 90 -10.34 3.51 -1.95
CA ILE A 90 -10.79 2.21 -1.43
C ILE A 90 -9.80 1.08 -1.74
N THR A 91 -9.07 1.16 -2.85
CA THR A 91 -8.08 0.14 -3.26
C THR A 91 -6.86 0.19 -2.36
N GLN A 92 -6.30 1.38 -2.07
CA GLN A 92 -5.20 1.54 -1.14
C GLN A 92 -5.60 1.14 0.28
N ALA A 93 -6.78 1.57 0.76
CA ALA A 93 -7.30 1.19 2.07
C ALA A 93 -7.50 -0.34 2.18
N SER A 94 -8.00 -0.97 1.12
CA SER A 94 -8.11 -2.44 1.05
C SER A 94 -6.73 -3.10 1.07
N GLY A 95 -5.74 -2.56 0.36
CA GLY A 95 -4.36 -3.05 0.35
C GLY A 95 -3.74 -3.04 1.76
N VAL A 96 -3.94 -1.95 2.52
CA VAL A 96 -3.54 -1.84 3.92
C VAL A 96 -4.19 -2.93 4.78
N LEU A 97 -5.50 -3.13 4.65
CA LEU A 97 -6.22 -4.17 5.38
C LEU A 97 -5.76 -5.58 5.00
N PHE A 98 -5.49 -5.83 3.70
CA PHE A 98 -4.95 -7.10 3.23
C PHE A 98 -3.60 -7.40 3.86
N ALA A 99 -2.70 -6.42 3.90
CA ALA A 99 -1.38 -6.59 4.51
C ALA A 99 -1.47 -7.02 5.99
N LYS A 100 -2.35 -6.38 6.78
CA LYS A 100 -2.61 -6.78 8.18
C LYS A 100 -3.22 -8.17 8.28
N LYS A 101 -4.19 -8.50 7.42
CA LYS A 101 -4.82 -9.84 7.41
C LYS A 101 -3.83 -10.95 7.07
N ILE A 102 -2.89 -10.70 6.16
CA ILE A 102 -1.86 -11.68 5.80
C ILE A 102 -0.93 -11.92 7.01
N LEU A 103 -0.50 -10.84 7.67
CA LEU A 103 0.33 -10.91 8.86
C LEU A 103 -0.34 -11.70 9.99
N ASP A 104 -1.59 -11.36 10.33
CA ASP A 104 -2.32 -11.97 11.45
C ASP A 104 -2.77 -13.40 11.16
N GLY A 105 -3.07 -13.69 9.90
CA GLY A 105 -3.55 -15.00 9.50
C GLY A 105 -2.44 -16.04 9.38
N TYR A 106 -1.17 -15.65 9.17
CA TYR A 106 -0.08 -16.61 9.07
C TYR A 106 0.15 -17.33 10.40
N GLY A 107 0.09 -18.67 10.39
CA GLY A 107 0.15 -19.51 11.58
C GLY A 107 -1.17 -19.66 12.35
N GLN A 108 -2.21 -18.90 11.99
CA GLN A 108 -3.55 -18.99 12.59
C GLN A 108 -4.57 -19.61 11.64
N ASP A 109 -4.62 -19.14 10.38
CA ASP A 109 -5.46 -19.69 9.32
C ASP A 109 -4.66 -20.77 8.55
N PRO A 110 -5.05 -22.05 8.62
CA PRO A 110 -4.36 -23.12 7.91
C PRO A 110 -4.33 -22.94 6.39
N SER A 111 -5.37 -22.30 5.81
CA SER A 111 -5.47 -22.09 4.37
C SER A 111 -4.46 -21.06 3.90
N LEU A 112 -4.41 -19.90 4.56
CA LEU A 112 -3.43 -18.85 4.27
C LEU A 112 -2.01 -19.33 4.56
N THR A 113 -1.80 -20.05 5.65
CA THR A 113 -0.49 -20.61 6.02
C THR A 113 0.01 -21.57 4.94
N SER A 114 -0.84 -22.48 4.44
CA SER A 114 -0.50 -23.39 3.34
C SER A 114 -0.14 -22.67 2.04
N ILE A 115 -0.76 -21.51 1.78
CA ILE A 115 -0.42 -20.65 0.63
C ILE A 115 0.97 -20.05 0.84
N LEU A 116 1.22 -19.37 1.96
CA LEU A 116 2.51 -18.73 2.26
C LEU A 116 3.65 -19.73 2.44
N ASP A 117 3.36 -20.97 2.81
CA ASP A 117 4.32 -22.08 2.87
C ASP A 117 4.66 -22.67 1.50
N LYS A 118 3.98 -22.24 0.42
CA LYS A 118 4.34 -22.61 -0.97
C LYS A 118 4.71 -21.43 -1.87
N LEU A 119 4.10 -20.27 -1.63
CA LEU A 119 4.14 -19.10 -2.49
C LEU A 119 4.63 -17.87 -1.72
N ASP A 120 5.33 -16.98 -2.42
CA ASP A 120 5.58 -15.62 -1.94
C ASP A 120 4.42 -14.72 -2.37
N ILE A 121 4.03 -13.75 -1.53
CA ILE A 121 3.06 -12.71 -1.91
C ILE A 121 3.78 -11.37 -1.96
N PHE A 122 3.67 -10.68 -3.09
CA PHE A 122 4.13 -9.31 -3.28
C PHE A 122 2.91 -8.40 -3.32
N LEU A 123 2.90 -7.38 -2.47
CA LEU A 123 1.81 -6.43 -2.35
C LEU A 123 2.33 -5.00 -2.50
N GLU A 124 1.95 -4.35 -3.59
CA GLU A 124 2.19 -2.94 -3.84
C GLU A 124 0.96 -2.12 -3.44
N ILE A 125 0.99 -1.50 -2.27
CA ILE A 125 -0.20 -0.79 -1.72
C ILE A 125 -0.49 0.51 -2.49
N VAL A 126 0.56 1.24 -2.91
CA VAL A 126 0.42 2.52 -3.61
C VAL A 126 1.28 2.50 -4.87
N THR A 127 0.72 2.04 -5.98
CA THR A 127 1.41 1.95 -7.27
C THR A 127 1.70 3.32 -7.91
N ASN A 128 0.90 4.35 -7.59
CA ASN A 128 1.12 5.72 -8.04
C ASN A 128 1.26 6.71 -6.87
N PRO A 129 2.42 6.73 -6.17
CA PRO A 129 2.64 7.62 -5.01
C PRO A 129 2.49 9.11 -5.33
N ASP A 130 2.95 9.56 -6.51
CA ASP A 130 2.88 10.97 -6.90
C ASP A 130 1.45 11.45 -7.09
N GLY A 131 0.65 10.68 -7.82
CA GLY A 131 -0.76 10.97 -8.00
C GLY A 131 -1.53 10.89 -6.68
N PHE A 132 -1.21 9.92 -5.82
CA PHE A 132 -1.87 9.75 -4.53
C PHE A 132 -1.61 10.95 -3.61
N ALA A 133 -0.35 11.34 -3.41
CA ALA A 133 0.00 12.55 -2.65
C ALA A 133 -0.64 13.83 -3.22
N PHE A 134 -0.81 13.89 -4.55
CA PHE A 134 -1.48 15.01 -5.20
C PHE A 134 -2.99 15.06 -4.92
N THR A 135 -3.67 13.91 -4.86
CA THR A 135 -5.11 13.85 -4.51
C THR A 135 -5.40 14.37 -3.10
N HIS A 136 -4.44 14.25 -2.18
CA HIS A 136 -4.56 14.75 -0.80
C HIS A 136 -4.29 16.26 -0.69
N THR A 137 -3.61 16.88 -1.65
CA THR A 137 -3.11 18.26 -1.51
C THR A 137 -3.79 19.28 -2.43
N LYS A 138 -4.31 18.89 -3.60
CA LYS A 138 -4.81 19.87 -4.58
C LYS A 138 -6.11 19.49 -5.30
N VAL A 139 -6.22 18.30 -5.89
CA VAL A 139 -7.39 17.91 -6.70
C VAL A 139 -7.75 16.45 -6.47
N CYS A 140 -8.89 16.24 -5.82
CA CYS A 140 -9.43 14.94 -5.43
C CYS A 140 -9.73 13.98 -6.62
N LEU A 141 -9.85 14.51 -7.86
CA LEU A 141 -10.29 13.76 -9.04
C LEU A 141 -9.17 13.26 -9.97
N LEU A 142 -7.89 13.39 -9.60
CA LEU A 142 -6.79 13.02 -10.51
C LEU A 142 -6.72 11.50 -10.73
N ILE A 143 -6.78 11.08 -12.01
CA ILE A 143 -6.74 9.67 -12.44
C ILE A 143 -5.34 9.25 -12.90
N THR A 144 -4.61 10.17 -13.53
CA THR A 144 -3.40 9.87 -14.31
C THR A 144 -2.12 10.06 -13.51
N VAL A 145 -1.10 9.26 -13.82
CA VAL A 145 0.28 9.48 -13.39
C VAL A 145 0.73 10.90 -13.77
N ARG A 146 1.46 11.58 -12.89
CA ARG A 146 2.06 12.87 -13.22
C ARG A 146 3.34 12.65 -14.04
N ALA A 147 3.29 13.05 -15.30
CA ALA A 147 4.46 13.27 -16.15
C ALA A 147 4.38 14.69 -16.72
N SER A 148 5.52 15.33 -17.02
CA SER A 148 5.51 16.59 -17.77
C SER A 148 5.00 16.35 -19.20
N ALA A 149 4.51 17.40 -19.86
CA ALA A 149 3.74 17.38 -21.11
C ALA A 149 4.49 16.93 -22.38
N LEU A 150 5.28 15.87 -22.32
CA LEU A 150 5.84 15.16 -23.46
C LEU A 150 5.42 13.70 -23.35
N GLY A 151 4.44 13.34 -24.16
CA GLY A 151 3.63 12.14 -24.02
C GLY A 151 4.42 10.84 -23.87
N PHE A 152 3.95 10.03 -22.92
CA PHE A 152 4.07 8.59 -22.99
C PHE A 152 2.71 7.99 -22.61
N GLN A 153 2.13 7.23 -23.54
CA GLN A 153 0.97 6.38 -23.28
C GLN A 153 1.41 5.27 -22.33
N ALA A 154 0.64 5.08 -21.25
CA ALA A 154 0.76 3.91 -20.41
C ALA A 154 0.33 2.66 -21.21
N TRP A 155 1.14 1.62 -21.11
CA TRP A 155 0.80 0.28 -21.59
C TRP A 155 -0.40 -0.24 -20.80
N VAL A 156 -1.46 -0.58 -21.53
CA VAL A 156 -2.25 -1.81 -21.35
C VAL A 156 -1.83 -2.73 -22.49
#